data_AF-A0A9W6RJA3-F1
#
_entry.id   AF-A0A9W6RJA3-F1
#
_cell.length_a   1.000
_cell.length_b   1.000
_cell.length_c   1.000
_cell.angle_alpha   90.00
_cell.angle_beta   90.00
_cell.angle_gamma   90.00
#
_symmetry.space_group_name_H-M   'P 1'
#
loop_
_entity.id
_entity.type
_entity.pdbx_description
1 polymer ?
#
loop_
_entity_poly.entity_id
_entity_poly.type
_entity_poly.pdbx_seq_one_letter_code
_entity_poly.pdbx_strand_id
1 'polypeptide(L)'
;MSVGEPADAFATRAGAEPRNYLQGCVLLLLRERPAHGYELLERLKAFGLADGDSGNLYRRLRALEEQGMVRSEWETSEAGPRRRMYHLTASGDARLRRWADSLAETRRLLDYYLGRHALIADSPARAAAASGPRT
;
A
#
# COMPACT_ATOMS: atom_id res chain seq x y z
N MET A 1 25.50 30.03 -7.43
CA MET A 1 25.45 28.88 -6.51
C MET A 1 23.99 28.49 -6.38
N SER A 2 23.54 27.51 -7.17
CA SER A 2 22.16 27.02 -7.13
C SER A 2 22.09 25.88 -6.12
N VAL A 3 21.21 26.03 -5.13
CA VAL A 3 20.88 24.99 -4.16
C VAL A 3 20.23 23.84 -4.94
N GLY A 4 20.91 22.72 -5.02
CA GLY A 4 20.31 21.48 -5.50
C GLY A 4 19.54 20.84 -4.35
N GLU A 5 18.21 20.91 -4.39
CA GLU A 5 17.39 19.99 -3.60
C GLU A 5 17.72 18.55 -3.99
N PRO A 6 17.90 17.62 -3.04
CA PRO A 6 17.89 16.22 -3.39
C PRO A 6 16.44 15.79 -3.63
N ALA A 7 16.10 15.68 -4.91
CA ALA A 7 14.97 14.88 -5.38
C ALA A 7 15.10 13.43 -4.87
N ASP A 8 13.97 12.91 -4.41
CA ASP A 8 13.70 11.50 -4.13
C ASP A 8 14.53 10.79 -3.05
N ALA A 9 14.18 11.08 -1.80
CA ALA A 9 14.52 10.26 -0.63
C ALA A 9 13.69 8.97 -0.49
N PHE A 10 12.84 8.62 -1.46
CA PHE A 10 12.01 7.40 -1.43
C PHE A 10 12.48 6.29 -2.36
N ALA A 11 13.58 6.48 -3.10
CA ALA A 11 14.13 5.44 -3.95
C ALA A 11 14.93 4.39 -3.12
N THR A 12 14.28 3.25 -2.90
CA THR A 12 14.85 1.91 -2.66
C THR A 12 15.46 1.59 -1.29
N ARG A 13 14.67 0.88 -0.47
CA ARG A 13 15.10 -0.40 0.13
C ARG A 13 13.93 -1.38 0.10
N ALA A 14 14.12 -2.49 -0.62
CA ALA A 14 13.31 -3.69 -0.47
C ALA A 14 13.39 -4.15 0.99
N GLY A 15 12.41 -3.74 1.79
CA GLY A 15 12.39 -3.89 3.23
C GLY A 15 10.97 -3.76 3.74
N ALA A 16 10.22 -4.86 3.63
CA ALA A 16 8.88 -5.04 4.15
C ALA A 16 7.85 -3.99 3.69
N GLU A 17 7.41 -4.08 2.43
CA GLU A 17 5.98 -3.80 2.19
C GLU A 17 5.21 -4.60 3.24
N PRO A 18 4.38 -3.96 4.08
CA PRO A 18 3.65 -4.74 5.06
C PRO A 18 2.75 -5.64 4.23
N ARG A 19 2.91 -6.96 4.41
CA ARG A 19 2.66 -8.04 3.44
C ARG A 19 1.23 -8.11 2.84
N ASN A 20 0.35 -7.19 3.24
CA ASN A 20 -1.09 -7.14 3.03
C ASN A 20 -1.64 -5.79 2.49
N TYR A 21 -0.86 -4.72 2.31
CA TYR A 21 -1.40 -3.44 1.80
C TYR A 21 -1.91 -3.55 0.36
N LEU A 22 -1.16 -4.23 -0.53
CA LEU A 22 -1.59 -4.47 -1.91
C LEU A 22 -2.96 -5.14 -1.98
N GLN A 23 -3.21 -6.14 -1.13
CA GLN A 23 -4.52 -6.80 -1.07
C GLN A 23 -5.64 -5.82 -0.71
N GLY A 24 -5.43 -5.03 0.35
CA GLY A 24 -6.40 -4.02 0.77
C GLY A 24 -6.71 -3.01 -0.32
N CYS A 25 -5.67 -2.51 -1.00
CA CYS A 25 -5.83 -1.55 -2.10
C CYS A 25 -6.55 -2.16 -3.30
N VAL A 26 -6.25 -3.40 -3.70
CA VAL A 26 -6.97 -4.07 -4.79
C VAL A 26 -8.45 -4.24 -4.44
N LEU A 27 -8.77 -4.69 -3.23
CA LEU A 27 -10.17 -4.83 -2.80
C LEU A 27 -10.89 -3.48 -2.75
N LEU A 28 -10.22 -2.42 -2.30
CA LEU A 28 -10.76 -1.05 -2.30
C LEU A 28 -11.05 -0.57 -3.73
N LEU A 29 -10.10 -0.71 -4.64
CA LEU A 29 -10.25 -0.28 -6.04
C LEU A 29 -11.38 -1.02 -6.75
N LEU A 30 -11.54 -2.31 -6.48
CA LEU A 30 -12.64 -3.12 -7.00
C LEU A 30 -13.99 -2.82 -6.32
N ARG A 31 -13.98 -2.28 -5.10
CA ARG A 31 -15.19 -1.80 -4.42
C ARG A 31 -15.73 -0.52 -5.05
N GLU A 32 -14.83 0.36 -5.48
CA GLU A 32 -15.15 1.60 -6.19
C GLU A 32 -15.77 1.29 -7.56
N ARG A 33 -15.13 0.40 -8.32
CA ARG A 33 -15.66 -0.10 -9.60
C ARG A 33 -14.94 -1.36 -10.08
N PRO A 34 -15.63 -2.29 -10.76
CA PRO A 34 -14.99 -3.35 -11.51
C PRO A 34 -13.91 -2.81 -12.46
N ALA A 35 -12.83 -3.56 -12.63
CA ALA A 35 -11.68 -3.10 -13.40
C ALA A 35 -10.90 -4.25 -14.04
N HIS A 36 -10.21 -3.93 -15.13
CA HIS A 36 -9.20 -4.81 -15.72
C HIS A 36 -7.88 -4.76 -14.95
N GLY A 37 -7.07 -5.81 -15.07
CA GLY A 37 -5.76 -5.89 -14.39
C GLY A 37 -4.83 -4.72 -14.69
N TYR A 38 -4.79 -4.25 -15.94
CA TYR A 38 -3.98 -3.08 -16.31
C TYR A 38 -4.48 -1.78 -15.65
N GLU A 39 -5.79 -1.59 -15.60
CA GLU A 39 -6.37 -0.42 -14.95
C GLU A 39 -6.11 -0.40 -13.44
N LEU A 40 -6.15 -1.58 -12.80
CA LEU A 40 -5.75 -1.73 -11.40
C LEU A 40 -4.27 -1.35 -11.20
N LEU A 41 -3.36 -1.74 -12.10
CA LEU A 41 -1.95 -1.31 -12.03
C LEU A 41 -1.82 0.21 -12.07
N GLU A 42 -2.50 0.86 -13.01
CA GLU A 42 -2.46 2.32 -13.13
C GLU A 42 -3.00 3.01 -11.89
N ARG A 43 -4.13 2.53 -11.33
CA ARG A 43 -4.73 3.11 -10.11
C ARG A 43 -3.91 2.82 -8.86
N LEU A 44 -3.18 1.70 -8.79
CA LEU A 44 -2.29 1.37 -7.67
C LEU A 44 -1.09 2.32 -7.57
N LYS A 45 -0.68 2.99 -8.65
CA LYS A 45 0.39 4.00 -8.63
C LYS A 45 0.10 5.14 -7.65
N ALA A 46 -1.18 5.55 -7.53
CA ALA A 46 -1.58 6.60 -6.59
C ALA A 46 -1.37 6.21 -5.11
N PHE A 47 -1.21 4.92 -4.80
CA PHE A 47 -0.93 4.43 -3.44
C PHE A 47 0.57 4.30 -3.15
N GLY A 48 1.45 4.58 -4.12
CA GLY A 48 2.89 4.32 -3.99
C GLY A 48 3.24 2.82 -3.88
N LEU A 49 2.31 1.93 -4.27
CA LEU A 49 2.46 0.47 -4.19
C LEU A 49 2.81 -0.17 -5.54
N ALA A 50 3.10 0.64 -6.56
CA ALA A 50 3.20 0.18 -7.94
C ALA A 50 4.58 0.44 -8.57
N ASP A 51 5.65 0.41 -7.78
CA ASP A 51 7.03 0.35 -8.29
C ASP A 51 7.36 -1.03 -8.91
N GLY A 52 6.49 -1.55 -9.77
CA GLY A 52 6.96 -2.30 -10.93
C GLY A 52 6.94 -3.83 -10.89
N ASP A 53 5.99 -4.50 -10.23
CA ASP A 53 5.75 -5.92 -10.54
C ASP A 53 4.28 -6.21 -10.85
N SER A 54 3.93 -6.10 -12.14
CA SER A 54 2.67 -6.60 -12.68
C SER A 54 2.43 -8.06 -12.29
N GLY A 55 3.49 -8.86 -12.18
CA GLY A 55 3.46 -10.22 -11.68
C GLY A 55 2.95 -10.31 -10.24
N ASN A 56 3.30 -9.36 -9.35
CA ASN A 56 2.78 -9.32 -7.98
C ASN A 56 1.28 -9.09 -7.95
N LEU A 57 0.78 -8.12 -8.72
CA LEU A 57 -0.66 -7.89 -8.84
C LEU A 57 -1.39 -9.15 -9.34
N TYR A 58 -0.92 -9.77 -10.43
CA TYR A 58 -1.61 -10.93 -11.00
C TYR A 58 -1.54 -12.16 -10.09
N ARG A 59 -0.41 -12.38 -9.38
CA ARG A 59 -0.33 -13.40 -8.31
C ARG A 59 -1.34 -13.10 -7.19
N ARG A 60 -1.48 -11.83 -6.80
CA ARG A 60 -2.43 -11.42 -5.76
C ARG A 60 -3.88 -11.57 -6.21
N LEU A 61 -4.22 -11.18 -7.43
CA LEU A 61 -5.56 -11.35 -7.99
C LEU A 61 -5.93 -12.84 -8.02
N ARG A 62 -5.02 -13.70 -8.49
CA ARG A 62 -5.24 -15.15 -8.47
C ARG A 62 -5.51 -15.67 -7.06
N ALA A 63 -4.71 -15.27 -6.06
CA ALA A 63 -4.93 -15.67 -4.68
C ALA A 63 -6.28 -15.16 -4.12
N LEU A 64 -6.69 -13.94 -4.48
CA LEU A 64 -7.98 -13.38 -4.09
C LEU A 64 -9.17 -14.12 -4.73
N GLU A 65 -9.01 -14.61 -5.96
CA GLU A 65 -9.99 -15.46 -6.62
C GLU A 65 -10.08 -16.84 -5.96
N GLU A 66 -8.94 -17.47 -5.67
CA GLU A 66 -8.87 -18.75 -4.96
C GLU A 66 -9.50 -18.65 -3.54
N GLN A 67 -9.43 -17.47 -2.92
CA GLN A 67 -10.08 -17.17 -1.63
C GLN A 67 -11.55 -16.74 -1.76
N GLY A 68 -12.11 -16.67 -2.97
CA GLY A 68 -13.49 -16.25 -3.22
C GLY A 68 -13.78 -14.78 -2.90
N MET A 69 -12.76 -13.94 -2.76
CA MET A 69 -12.88 -12.51 -2.45
C MET A 69 -13.05 -11.64 -3.71
N VAL A 70 -12.55 -12.15 -4.84
CA VAL A 70 -12.68 -11.55 -6.17
C VAL A 70 -13.22 -12.62 -7.11
N ARG A 71 -14.03 -12.21 -8.08
CA ARG A 71 -14.41 -13.05 -9.23
C ARG A 71 -13.95 -12.36 -10.51
N SER A 72 -13.73 -13.11 -11.57
CA SER A 72 -13.50 -12.51 -12.88
C SER A 72 -14.28 -13.20 -13.98
N GLU A 73 -14.46 -12.45 -15.05
CA GLU A 73 -15.08 -12.91 -16.29
C GLU A 73 -14.26 -12.43 -17.47
N TRP A 74 -14.26 -13.24 -18.54
CA TRP A 74 -13.61 -12.86 -19.78
C TRP A 74 -14.56 -11.98 -20.59
N GLU A 75 -14.14 -10.74 -20.81
CA GLU A 75 -14.84 -9.84 -21.72
C GLU A 75 -14.31 -10.07 -23.14
N THR A 76 -15.18 -10.60 -24.00
CA THR A 76 -14.93 -10.69 -25.44
C THR A 76 -15.24 -9.35 -26.08
N SER A 77 -14.23 -8.75 -26.70
CA SER A 77 -14.41 -7.60 -27.56
C SER A 77 -14.49 -8.08 -29.01
N GLU A 78 -15.37 -7.49 -29.83
CA GLU A 78 -15.56 -7.87 -31.25
C GLU A 78 -14.29 -7.69 -32.10
N ALA A 79 -13.32 -6.88 -31.65
CA ALA A 79 -12.13 -6.54 -32.43
C ALA A 79 -10.82 -6.49 -31.60
N GLY A 80 -10.76 -7.08 -30.40
CA GLY A 80 -9.61 -6.94 -29.50
C GLY A 80 -9.26 -8.18 -28.67
N PRO A 81 -8.04 -8.22 -28.10
CA PRO A 81 -7.62 -9.32 -27.22
C PRO A 81 -8.56 -9.43 -26.02
N ARG A 82 -8.92 -10.66 -25.64
CA ARG A 82 -9.79 -10.94 -24.49
C ARG A 82 -9.20 -10.33 -23.22
N ARG A 83 -10.00 -9.57 -22.49
CA ARG A 83 -9.60 -8.94 -21.22
C ARG A 83 -10.34 -9.60 -20.06
N ARG A 84 -9.65 -9.80 -18.93
CA ARG A 84 -10.32 -10.21 -17.68
C ARG A 84 -10.88 -8.97 -16.99
N MET A 85 -12.17 -8.97 -16.72
CA MET A 85 -12.82 -8.02 -15.84
C MET A 85 -12.89 -8.62 -14.44
N TYR A 86 -12.38 -7.91 -13.43
CA TYR A 86 -12.41 -8.35 -12.04
C TYR A 86 -13.51 -7.61 -11.29
N HIS A 87 -14.20 -8.34 -10.41
CA HIS A 87 -15.31 -7.86 -9.61
C HIS A 87 -15.10 -8.26 -8.15
N LEU A 88 -15.42 -7.35 -7.24
CA LEU A 88 -15.46 -7.66 -5.80
C LEU A 88 -16.64 -8.60 -5.48
N THR A 89 -16.42 -9.56 -4.59
CA THR A 89 -17.50 -10.41 -4.05
C THR A 89 -17.97 -9.89 -2.69
N ALA A 90 -19.07 -10.45 -2.16
CA ALA A 90 -19.51 -10.15 -0.79
C ALA A 90 -18.45 -10.55 0.27
N SER A 91 -17.73 -11.65 0.05
CA SER A 91 -16.61 -12.07 0.91
C SER A 91 -15.46 -11.05 0.85
N GLY A 92 -15.18 -10.52 -0.35
CA GLY A 92 -14.22 -9.45 -0.56
C GLY A 92 -14.58 -8.15 0.16
N ASP A 93 -15.85 -7.71 0.10
CA ASP A 93 -16.34 -6.52 0.82
C ASP A 93 -16.22 -6.70 2.35
N ALA A 94 -16.60 -7.88 2.87
CA ALA A 94 -16.43 -8.19 4.28
C ALA A 94 -14.95 -8.17 4.71
N ARG A 95 -14.04 -8.69 3.87
CA ARG A 95 -12.59 -8.64 4.12
C ARG A 95 -12.06 -7.20 4.09
N LEU A 96 -12.52 -6.39 3.14
CA LEU A 96 -12.15 -4.98 2.99
C LEU A 96 -12.51 -4.18 4.24
N ARG A 97 -13.72 -4.36 4.78
CA ARG A 97 -14.16 -3.70 6.03
C ARG A 97 -13.27 -4.07 7.21
N ARG A 98 -13.03 -5.37 7.45
CA ARG A 98 -12.12 -5.84 8.52
C ARG A 98 -10.70 -5.30 8.36
N TRP A 99 -10.26 -5.12 7.12
CA TRP A 99 -8.95 -4.53 6.85
C TRP A 99 -8.91 -3.05 7.20
N ALA A 100 -9.95 -2.28 6.87
CA ALA A 100 -10.07 -0.88 7.28
C ALA A 100 -10.05 -0.72 8.80
N ASP A 101 -10.74 -1.60 9.54
CA ASP A 101 -10.71 -1.62 11.01
C ASP A 101 -9.30 -1.88 11.54
N SER A 102 -8.60 -2.85 10.94
CA SER A 102 -7.22 -3.20 11.30
C SER A 102 -6.24 -2.05 11.02
N LEU A 103 -6.43 -1.32 9.92
CA LEU A 103 -5.63 -0.15 9.57
C LEU A 103 -5.90 1.02 10.52
N ALA A 104 -7.15 1.22 10.92
CA ALA A 104 -7.50 2.25 11.89
C ALA A 104 -6.81 1.99 13.24
N GLU A 105 -6.78 0.74 13.69
CA GLU A 105 -6.08 0.36 14.91
C GLU A 105 -4.55 0.49 14.78
N THR A 106 -3.99 0.02 13.65
CA THR A 106 -2.57 0.20 13.34
C THR A 106 -2.18 1.68 13.36
N ARG A 107 -2.99 2.56 12.76
CA ARG A 107 -2.76 4.01 12.78
C ARG A 107 -2.71 4.54 14.21
N ARG A 108 -3.67 4.18 15.07
CA ARG A 108 -3.66 4.60 16.48
C ARG A 108 -2.39 4.19 17.21
N LEU A 109 -1.93 2.96 17.01
CA LEU A 109 -0.69 2.45 17.61
C LEU A 109 0.54 3.21 17.11
N LEU A 110 0.61 3.46 15.80
CA LEU A 110 1.69 4.22 15.19
C LEU A 110 1.72 5.67 15.71
N ASP A 111 0.57 6.34 15.74
CA ASP A 111 0.44 7.71 16.26
C ASP A 111 0.89 7.79 17.73
N TYR A 112 0.46 6.83 18.56
CA TYR A 112 0.88 6.75 19.96
C TYR A 112 2.39 6.54 20.10
N TYR A 113 2.97 5.60 19.34
CA TYR A 113 4.40 5.34 19.36
C TYR A 113 5.21 6.56 18.91
N LEU A 114 4.85 7.16 17.76
CA LEU A 114 5.54 8.32 17.20
C LEU A 114 5.42 9.54 18.11
N GLY A 115 4.25 9.75 18.73
CA GLY A 115 4.06 10.80 19.73
C GLY A 115 5.00 10.62 20.93
N ARG A 116 5.09 9.41 21.49
CA ARG A 116 6.03 9.13 22.60
C ARG A 116 7.49 9.25 22.18
N HIS A 117 7.83 8.81 20.98
CA HIS A 117 9.18 8.92 20.46
C HIS A 117 9.60 10.39 20.29
N ALA A 118 8.72 11.27 19.80
CA ALA A 118 8.97 12.70 19.68
C ALA A 118 9.27 13.34 21.04
N LEU A 119 8.52 12.98 22.10
CA LEU A 119 8.77 13.50 23.46
C LEU A 119 10.16 13.12 24.01
N ILE A 120 10.71 11.98 23.60
CA ILE A 120 12.07 11.56 23.99
C ILE A 120 13.12 12.22 23.08
N ALA A 121 12.82 12.36 21.79
CA ALA A 121 13.71 13.00 20.82
C ALA A 121 13.93 14.49 21.13
N ASP A 122 12.91 15.18 21.63
CA ASP A 122 12.95 16.59 22.03
C ASP A 122 13.37 16.80 23.50
N SER A 123 13.70 15.71 24.22
CA SER A 123 14.12 15.82 25.62
C SER A 123 15.55 16.37 25.73
N PRO A 124 15.81 17.44 26.53
CA PRO A 124 17.11 18.12 26.61
C PRO A 124 18.25 17.24 27.15
N ALA A 125 17.95 16.04 27.65
CA ALA A 125 18.94 15.06 28.09
C ALA A 125 19.94 14.64 26.98
N ARG A 126 19.55 14.68 25.69
CA ARG A 126 20.47 14.37 24.57
C ARG A 126 21.37 15.55 24.17
N ALA A 127 20.90 16.78 24.34
CA ALA A 127 21.71 17.98 24.10
C ALA A 127 22.82 18.13 25.15
N ALA A 128 22.54 17.76 26.41
CA ALA A 128 23.53 17.76 27.49
C ALA A 128 24.62 16.67 27.32
N ALA A 129 24.27 15.50 26.76
CA ALA A 129 25.23 14.42 26.51
C ALA A 129 26.17 14.67 25.31
N ALA A 130 25.82 15.58 24.39
CA ALA A 130 26.67 15.97 23.26
C ALA A 130 27.64 17.13 23.57
N SER A 131 27.61 17.68 24.80
CA SER A 131 28.42 18.83 25.21
C SER A 131 29.36 18.51 26.39
N GLY A 132 29.91 17.29 26.45
CA GLY A 132 31.00 16.92 27.35
C GLY A 132 32.33 17.59 26.96
N PRO A 133 33.24 17.84 27.93
CA PRO A 133 34.28 18.87 27.81
C PRO A 133 35.34 18.51 26.78
N ARG A 134 35.65 19.46 25.88
CA ARG A 134 36.91 19.48 25.13
C ARG A 134 38.03 19.85 26.10
N THR A 135 38.69 18.83 26.67
CA THR A 135 40.03 18.95 27.26
C THR A 135 41.05 18.40 26.29
#